data_AF-A0A3C1KI16-F1
#
_entry.id   AF-A0A3C1KI16-F1
#
_cell.length_a   1.000
_cell.length_b   1.000
_cell.length_c   1.000
_cell.angle_alpha   90.00
_cell.angle_beta   90.00
_cell.angle_gamma   90.00
#
_symmetry.space_group_name_H-M   'P 1'
#
loop_
_entity.id
_entity.type
_entity.pdbx_description
1 polymer ?
#
loop_
_entity_poly.entity_id
_entity_poly.type
_entity_poly.pdbx_seq_one_letter_code
_entity_poly.pdbx_strand_id
1 'polypeptide(L)'
;MSTSAQLFERLRQALPMLRAPWAGSGRQAGVLVALTDEENPRVLLGRRALHLPLHPGEIAFPGGKREVHDAGPWDTALREAFEEVACPPEAVCPLGELPPLLTRSGYTIHPCVAIIPASLTLRADPGEVAELILP
;
A
#
# COMPACT_ATOMS: atom_id res chain seq x y z
N MET A 1 21.07 14.41 -10.62
CA MET A 1 20.09 13.54 -9.93
C MET A 1 19.21 12.93 -11.02
N SER A 2 18.84 11.66 -10.92
CA SER A 2 17.91 11.03 -11.85
C SER A 2 16.52 11.69 -11.73
N THR A 3 15.70 11.57 -12.78
CA THR A 3 14.31 12.04 -12.78
C THR A 3 13.52 11.40 -11.63
N SER A 4 13.74 10.11 -11.36
CA SER A 4 13.12 9.39 -10.24
C SER A 4 13.55 9.95 -8.87
N ALA A 5 14.83 10.26 -8.67
CA ALA A 5 15.31 10.85 -7.42
C ALA A 5 14.66 12.22 -7.15
N GLN A 6 14.48 13.05 -8.19
CA GLN A 6 13.77 14.32 -8.06
C GLN A 6 12.28 14.14 -7.75
N LEU A 7 11.63 13.14 -8.34
CA LEU A 7 10.24 12.79 -8.02
C LEU A 7 10.10 12.39 -6.55
N PHE A 8 10.93 11.48 -6.07
CA PHE A 8 10.87 11.00 -4.69
C PHE A 8 11.16 12.10 -3.67
N GLU A 9 12.10 13.00 -3.97
CA GLU A 9 12.34 14.17 -3.12
C GLU A 9 11.13 15.10 -3.07
N ARG A 10 10.50 15.38 -4.21
CA ARG A 10 9.27 16.17 -4.25
C ARG A 10 8.15 15.52 -3.45
N LEU A 11 8.00 14.19 -3.50
CA LEU A 11 7.01 13.47 -2.70
C LEU A 11 7.30 13.58 -1.20
N ARG A 12 8.56 13.42 -0.76
CA ARG A 12 8.94 13.60 0.65
C ARG A 12 8.63 15.00 1.17
N GLN A 13 8.82 16.02 0.33
CA GLN A 13 8.55 17.41 0.70
C GLN A 13 7.05 17.73 0.72
N ALA A 14 6.27 17.08 -0.15
CA ALA A 14 4.85 17.36 -0.33
C ALA A 14 3.94 16.54 0.61
N LEU A 15 4.37 15.33 0.98
CA LEU A 15 3.56 14.41 1.78
C LEU A 15 3.94 14.49 3.25
N PRO A 16 2.97 14.66 4.16
CA PRO A 16 3.24 14.57 5.59
C PRO A 16 3.57 13.14 6.00
N MET A 17 4.35 13.00 7.07
CA MET A 17 4.59 11.70 7.73
C MET A 17 3.99 11.78 9.12
N LEU A 18 2.68 11.53 9.24
CA LEU A 18 1.97 11.70 10.51
C LEU A 18 2.20 10.52 11.45
N ARG A 19 2.27 9.30 10.90
CA ARG A 19 2.35 8.03 11.66
C ARG A 19 1.39 7.99 12.84
N ALA A 20 0.19 8.56 12.64
CA ALA A 20 -0.82 8.64 13.67
C ALA A 20 -1.28 7.22 14.04
N PRO A 21 -1.43 6.91 15.34
CA PRO A 21 -2.01 5.64 15.73
C PRO A 21 -3.47 5.57 15.27
N TRP A 22 -3.99 4.36 15.15
CA TRP A 22 -5.41 4.21 14.87
C TRP A 22 -6.27 4.82 15.96
N ALA A 23 -7.19 5.70 15.56
CA ALA A 23 -8.14 6.36 16.45
C ALA A 23 -9.59 6.09 16.01
N GLY A 24 -10.49 5.99 16.99
CA GLY A 24 -11.91 5.72 16.75
C GLY A 24 -12.23 4.24 16.51
N SER A 25 -13.54 3.96 16.37
CA SER A 25 -14.11 2.62 16.17
C SER A 25 -14.68 2.41 14.75
N GLY A 26 -14.39 3.31 13.83
CA GLY A 26 -14.89 3.25 12.45
C GLY A 26 -14.27 2.12 11.63
N ARG A 27 -14.86 1.82 10.48
CA ARG A 27 -14.29 0.89 9.50
C ARG A 27 -13.06 1.56 8.88
N GLN A 28 -11.88 1.13 9.28
CA GLN A 28 -10.60 1.70 8.85
C GLN A 28 -9.79 0.66 8.07
N ALA A 29 -9.00 1.14 7.13
CA ALA A 29 -8.11 0.31 6.32
C ALA A 29 -6.83 1.09 5.99
N GLY A 30 -5.71 0.37 5.94
CA GLY A 30 -4.42 0.89 5.49
C GLY A 30 -4.09 0.28 4.13
N VAL A 31 -3.59 1.08 3.19
CA VAL A 31 -3.13 0.60 1.88
C VAL A 31 -1.73 1.11 1.58
N LEU A 32 -0.91 0.28 0.96
CA LEU A 32 0.44 0.63 0.56
C LEU A 32 0.46 1.10 -0.91
N VAL A 33 0.75 2.38 -1.11
CA VAL A 33 1.08 2.94 -2.42
C VAL A 33 2.59 2.81 -2.61
N ALA A 34 3.03 1.64 -3.07
CA ALA A 34 4.45 1.35 -3.29
C ALA A 34 4.88 1.72 -4.72
N LEU A 35 5.96 2.50 -4.81
CA LEU A 35 6.65 2.90 -6.03
C LEU A 35 7.98 2.15 -6.16
N THR A 36 8.30 1.60 -7.33
CA THR A 36 9.60 0.94 -7.53
C THR A 36 10.75 1.96 -7.67
N ASP A 37 11.89 1.65 -7.06
CA ASP A 37 13.12 2.45 -7.19
C ASP A 37 13.85 2.11 -8.50
N GLU A 38 13.40 2.72 -9.60
CA GLU A 38 14.02 2.64 -10.92
C GLU A 38 13.85 3.98 -11.68
N GLU A 39 14.42 4.09 -12.88
CA GLU A 39 14.38 5.34 -13.66
C GLU A 39 12.95 5.81 -13.95
N ASN A 40 12.06 4.86 -14.24
CA ASN A 40 10.62 5.07 -14.44
C ASN A 40 9.87 4.29 -13.36
N PRO A 41 9.59 4.90 -12.19
CA PRO A 41 8.92 4.23 -11.09
C PRO A 41 7.56 3.67 -11.51
N ARG A 42 7.34 2.39 -11.21
CA ARG A 42 6.08 1.69 -11.42
C ARG A 42 5.31 1.59 -10.12
N VAL A 43 4.00 1.39 -10.23
CA VAL A 43 3.11 1.31 -9.07
C VAL A 43 2.75 -0.14 -8.77
N LEU A 44 3.00 -0.61 -7.56
CA LEU A 44 2.57 -1.95 -7.16
C LEU A 44 1.05 -2.00 -6.96
N LEU A 45 0.40 -2.86 -7.74
CA LEU A 45 -1.03 -3.14 -7.67
C LEU A 45 -1.25 -4.66 -7.67
N GLY A 46 -2.34 -5.10 -7.05
CA GLY A 46 -2.83 -6.47 -7.11
C GLY A 46 -4.19 -6.53 -7.77
N ARG A 47 -4.44 -7.59 -8.55
CA ARG A 47 -5.80 -7.95 -8.97
C ARG A 47 -6.34 -8.99 -7.99
N ARG A 48 -7.46 -8.67 -7.34
CA ARG A 48 -8.12 -9.56 -6.39
C ARG A 48 -8.59 -10.85 -7.06
N ALA A 49 -8.44 -11.98 -6.37
CA ALA A 49 -8.86 -13.27 -6.89
C ALA A 49 -10.37 -13.32 -7.14
N LEU A 50 -10.79 -13.92 -8.26
CA LEU A 50 -12.19 -13.94 -8.70
C LEU A 50 -13.13 -14.71 -7.76
N HIS A 51 -12.57 -15.60 -6.94
CA HIS A 51 -13.36 -16.43 -6.02
C HIS A 51 -13.68 -15.71 -4.69
N LEU A 52 -13.15 -14.51 -4.48
CA LEU A 52 -13.39 -13.77 -3.24
C LEU A 52 -14.82 -13.22 -3.20
N PRO A 53 -15.46 -13.23 -2.02
CA PRO A 53 -16.85 -12.77 -1.88
C PRO A 53 -17.01 -11.26 -2.04
N LEU A 54 -15.92 -10.50 -1.88
CA LEU A 54 -15.89 -9.05 -1.96
C LEU A 54 -14.90 -8.61 -3.03
N HIS A 55 -15.37 -7.73 -3.91
CA HIS A 55 -14.54 -7.04 -4.92
C HIS A 55 -13.74 -7.98 -5.85
N PRO A 56 -14.33 -9.08 -6.38
CA PRO A 56 -13.61 -10.02 -7.22
C PRO A 56 -13.10 -9.35 -8.51
N GLY A 57 -11.81 -9.56 -8.82
CA GLY A 57 -11.18 -9.03 -10.03
C GLY A 57 -10.86 -7.53 -10.00
N GLU A 58 -11.17 -6.81 -8.93
CA GLU A 58 -10.78 -5.40 -8.79
C GLU A 58 -9.25 -5.26 -8.75
N ILE A 59 -8.75 -4.18 -9.34
CA ILE A 59 -7.34 -3.77 -9.25
C ILE A 59 -7.23 -2.76 -8.11
N ALA A 60 -6.38 -3.06 -7.13
CA ALA A 60 -6.20 -2.23 -5.95
C ALA A 60 -4.73 -2.19 -5.52
N PHE A 61 -4.41 -1.23 -4.67
CA PHE A 61 -3.18 -1.26 -3.90
C PHE A 61 -3.21 -2.43 -2.92
N PRO A 62 -2.04 -3.03 -2.59
CA PRO A 62 -1.95 -3.96 -1.47
C PRO A 62 -2.44 -3.28 -0.19
N GLY A 63 -3.26 -3.98 0.59
CA GLY A 63 -3.85 -3.40 1.76
C GLY A 63 -5.21 -3.95 2.13
N GLY A 64 -5.61 -3.66 3.36
CA GLY A 64 -6.78 -4.27 3.93
C GLY A 64 -7.22 -3.59 5.20
N LYS A 65 -8.03 -4.30 5.97
CA LYS A 65 -8.74 -3.74 7.12
C LYS A 65 -7.77 -3.63 8.28
N ARG A 66 -7.97 -2.61 9.11
CA ARG A 66 -7.32 -2.52 10.41
C ARG A 66 -7.63 -3.79 11.23
N GLU A 67 -6.58 -4.36 11.82
CA GLU A 67 -6.68 -5.40 12.84
C GLU A 67 -6.36 -4.87 14.25
N VAL A 68 -6.71 -5.66 15.27
CA VAL A 68 -6.54 -5.30 16.70
C VAL A 68 -5.08 -5.02 17.05
N HIS A 69 -4.14 -5.72 16.40
CA HIS A 69 -2.72 -5.62 16.68
C HIS A 69 -2.02 -4.53 15.86
N ASP A 70 -2.71 -3.92 14.88
CA ASP A 70 -2.17 -2.82 14.10
C ASP A 70 -2.15 -1.55 14.97
N ALA A 71 -0.98 -0.92 15.14
CA ALA A 71 -0.87 0.32 15.90
C ALA A 71 -1.39 1.53 15.11
N GLY A 72 -1.23 1.54 13.79
CA GLY A 72 -1.72 2.58 12.89
C GLY A 72 -1.81 2.15 11.41
N PRO A 73 -2.08 3.11 10.51
CA PRO A 73 -2.18 2.87 9.06
C PRO A 73 -0.98 2.15 8.46
N TRP A 74 0.22 2.51 8.88
CA TRP A 74 1.45 1.91 8.39
C TRP A 74 1.56 0.45 8.78
N ASP A 75 1.21 0.08 10.02
CA ASP A 75 1.25 -1.32 10.47
C ASP A 75 0.29 -2.17 9.65
N THR A 76 -0.94 -1.69 9.44
CA THR A 76 -1.92 -2.36 8.57
C THR A 76 -1.41 -2.49 7.15
N ALA A 77 -0.95 -1.39 6.52
CA ALA A 77 -0.49 -1.41 5.14
C ALA A 77 0.72 -2.33 4.92
N LEU A 78 1.65 -2.38 5.88
CA LEU A 78 2.85 -3.22 5.82
C LEU A 78 2.52 -4.70 6.04
N ARG A 79 1.65 -5.03 7.01
CA ARG A 79 1.18 -6.40 7.24
C ARG A 79 0.48 -6.94 5.99
N GLU A 80 -0.49 -6.21 5.48
CA GLU A 80 -1.28 -6.62 4.32
C GLU A 80 -0.39 -6.74 3.07
N ALA A 81 0.53 -5.80 2.83
CA ALA A 81 1.47 -5.92 1.72
C ALA A 81 2.42 -7.12 1.86
N PHE A 82 2.75 -7.53 3.09
CA PHE A 82 3.52 -8.74 3.32
C PHE A 82 2.69 -9.99 3.05
N GLU A 83 1.45 -10.04 3.52
CA GLU A 83 0.52 -11.16 3.34
C GLU A 83 0.13 -11.35 1.87
N GLU A 84 -0.34 -10.29 1.21
CA GLU A 84 -0.92 -10.36 -0.13
C GLU A 84 0.12 -10.52 -1.25
N VAL A 85 1.29 -9.89 -1.10
CA VAL A 85 2.28 -9.76 -2.19
C VAL A 85 3.72 -10.08 -1.79
N ALA A 86 3.94 -10.63 -0.58
CA ALA A 86 5.25 -10.96 -0.03
C ALA A 86 6.22 -9.76 0.01
N CYS A 87 5.72 -8.55 0.22
CA CYS A 87 6.54 -7.35 0.37
C CYS A 87 6.99 -7.19 1.84
N PRO A 88 8.28 -7.46 2.17
CA PRO A 88 8.73 -7.43 3.55
C PRO A 88 8.83 -5.98 4.06
N PRO A 89 8.41 -5.70 5.31
CA PRO A 89 8.41 -4.34 5.85
C PRO A 89 9.77 -3.62 5.78
N GLU A 90 10.87 -4.35 5.92
CA GLU A 90 12.23 -3.82 5.85
C GLU A 90 12.65 -3.34 4.44
N ALA A 91 11.97 -3.79 3.39
CA ALA A 91 12.21 -3.31 2.03
C ALA A 91 11.44 -2.02 1.72
N VAL A 92 10.51 -1.61 2.58
CA VAL A 92 9.66 -0.45 2.37
C VAL A 92 10.32 0.81 2.94
N CYS A 93 10.63 1.78 2.07
CA CYS A 93 11.17 3.09 2.45
C CYS A 93 10.05 4.15 2.41
N PRO A 94 9.55 4.63 3.57
CA PRO A 94 8.44 5.57 3.64
C PRO A 94 8.72 6.92 2.96
N LEU A 95 7.73 7.43 2.23
CA LEU A 95 7.74 8.77 1.63
C LEU A 95 6.76 9.74 2.31
N GLY A 96 5.59 9.24 2.73
CA GLY A 96 4.59 10.04 3.42
C GLY A 96 3.20 9.44 3.28
N GLU A 97 2.18 10.23 3.58
CA GLU A 97 0.78 9.80 3.64
C GLU A 97 -0.08 10.70 2.76
N LEU A 98 -1.01 10.10 2.02
CA LEU A 98 -2.05 10.85 1.32
C LEU A 98 -3.24 11.11 2.26
N PRO A 99 -4.06 12.14 1.99
CA PRO A 99 -5.30 12.36 2.74
C PRO A 99 -6.19 11.10 2.75
N PRO A 100 -6.79 10.74 3.91
CA PRO A 100 -7.69 9.60 3.97
C PRO A 100 -8.92 9.77 3.07
N LEU A 101 -9.37 8.67 2.48
CA LEU A 101 -10.53 8.64 1.59
C LEU A 101 -11.69 7.85 2.21
N LEU A 102 -12.87 8.48 2.33
CA LEU A 102 -14.10 7.78 2.70
C LEU A 102 -14.72 7.11 1.48
N THR A 103 -14.87 5.79 1.54
CA THR A 103 -15.51 4.98 0.51
C THR A 103 -17.03 4.92 0.71
N ARG A 104 -17.76 4.56 -0.35
CA ARG A 104 -19.22 4.35 -0.29
C ARG A 104 -19.63 3.22 0.64
N SER A 105 -18.76 2.24 0.87
CA SER A 105 -18.98 1.12 1.80
C SER A 105 -18.71 1.49 3.27
N GLY A 106 -18.34 2.75 3.54
CA GLY A 106 -18.13 3.29 4.87
C GLY A 106 -16.74 3.06 5.43
N TYR A 107 -15.79 2.55 4.63
CA TYR A 107 -14.39 2.48 5.03
C TYR A 107 -13.69 3.82 4.84
N THR A 108 -12.93 4.25 5.84
CA THR A 108 -11.90 5.28 5.71
C THR A 108 -10.58 4.60 5.35
N ILE A 109 -10.11 4.83 4.13
CA ILE A 109 -8.84 4.29 3.61
C ILE A 109 -7.72 5.29 3.90
N HIS A 110 -6.62 4.81 4.46
CA HIS A 110 -5.42 5.59 4.75
C HIS A 110 -4.27 5.13 3.84
N PRO A 111 -3.91 5.91 2.78
CA PRO A 111 -2.85 5.51 1.86
C PRO A 111 -1.46 5.92 2.38
N CYS A 112 -0.59 4.92 2.54
CA CYS A 112 0.81 5.05 2.93
C CYS A 112 1.68 4.97 1.68
N VAL A 113 2.40 6.04 1.35
CA VAL A 113 3.24 6.13 0.13
C VAL A 113 4.68 5.78 0.47
N ALA A 114 5.26 4.85 -0.29
CA ALA A 114 6.62 4.38 -0.04
C ALA A 114 7.35 3.97 -1.33
N ILE A 115 8.67 3.80 -1.21
CA ILE A 115 9.54 3.22 -2.24
C ILE A 115 9.83 1.76 -1.86
N ILE A 116 9.90 0.89 -2.86
CA ILE A 116 10.43 -0.47 -2.75
C ILE A 116 11.53 -0.70 -3.80
N PRO A 117 12.50 -1.59 -3.56
CA PRO A 117 13.50 -1.94 -4.57
C PRO A 117 12.84 -2.52 -5.83
N ALA A 118 13.25 -2.07 -7.02
CA ALA A 118 12.75 -2.64 -8.27
C ALA A 118 13.14 -4.12 -8.47
N SER A 119 14.19 -4.59 -7.78
CA SER A 119 14.64 -5.98 -7.76
C SER A 119 13.92 -6.85 -6.73
N LEU A 120 12.99 -6.29 -5.95
CA LEU A 120 12.26 -7.03 -4.92
C LEU A 120 11.43 -8.15 -5.57
N THR A 121 11.63 -9.38 -5.10
CA THR A 121 10.86 -10.54 -5.57
C THR A 121 9.52 -10.59 -4.85
N LEU A 122 8.49 -10.05 -5.49
CA LEU A 122 7.11 -10.09 -5.01
C LEU A 122 6.43 -11.42 -5.40
N ARG A 123 5.49 -11.88 -4.57
CA ARG A 123 4.70 -13.09 -4.83
C ARG A 123 3.28 -12.86 -4.35
N ALA A 124 2.32 -12.98 -5.26
CA ALA A 124 0.91 -12.95 -4.90
C ALA A 124 0.55 -14.16 -4.03
N ASP A 125 -0.23 -13.93 -2.97
CA ASP A 125 -0.99 -14.99 -2.33
C ASP A 125 -2.19 -15.37 -3.21
N PRO A 126 -2.25 -16.57 -3.80
CA PRO A 126 -3.35 -16.98 -4.67
C PRO A 126 -4.71 -17.01 -3.97
N GLY A 127 -4.76 -17.02 -2.63
CA GLY A 127 -6.00 -16.88 -1.86
C GLY A 127 -6.63 -15.49 -1.97
N GLU A 128 -5.83 -14.46 -2.21
CA GLU A 128 -6.25 -13.06 -2.16
C GLU A 128 -6.02 -12.31 -3.48
N VAL A 129 -4.87 -12.56 -4.11
CA VAL A 129 -4.38 -11.86 -5.29
C VAL A 129 -4.13 -12.87 -6.41
N ALA A 130 -4.83 -12.70 -7.53
CA ALA A 130 -4.65 -13.55 -8.71
C ALA A 130 -3.48 -13.08 -9.60
N GLU A 131 -3.16 -11.79 -9.60
CA GLU A 131 -2.16 -11.20 -10.49
C GLU A 131 -1.51 -9.97 -9.84
N LEU A 132 -0.18 -9.86 -9.97
CA LEU A 132 0.56 -8.64 -9.65
C LEU A 132 0.68 -7.76 -10.89
N ILE A 133 0.47 -6.46 -10.72
CA ILE A 133 0.52 -5.46 -11.79
C ILE A 133 1.53 -4.37 -11.38
N LEU A 134 2.44 -4.05 -12.30
CA LEU A 134 3.45 -2.98 -12.17
C LEU A 134 3.41 -2.15 -13.47
N PRO A 135 2.45 -1.22 -13.61
CA PRO A 135 2.31 -0.35 -14.77
C PRO A 135 3.24 0.87 -14.69
#